data_AF-A0A355V3R3-F1
#
_entry.id   AF-A0A355V3R3-F1
#
_cell.length_a   1.000
_cell.length_b   1.000
_cell.length_c   1.000
_cell.angle_alpha   90.00
_cell.angle_beta   90.00
_cell.angle_gamma   90.00
#
_symmetry.space_group_name_H-M   'P 1'
#
loop_
_entity.id
_entity.type
_entity.pdbx_description
1 polymer ?
#
loop_
_entity_poly.entity_id
_entity_poly.type
_entity_poly.pdbx_seq_one_letter_code
_entity_poly.pdbx_strand_id
1 'polypeptide(L)'
;MKGMEYTARQKQAALKMWLVDKVDILKVAYAFKCTERSLWRWKAKYDGTLDSLENGSKVPLTPHPNAHSVQEEEHIRELFDENPDISYTEALGELRTRYGYSRTYFGFYRFVVKHGLRPSQEIKKTPYDPKPYDTPLMLGYKWQMDVKYVPRDCNKGHFRKEWYYQYTIIDEATRERFLYPYKEKSGYSTVDFVKRAIVYFGYAPEIIQTDNGTEFTNPQHTKESTVHILDKLLTQLKIKHQLIRIRTPRHNGKVERSHRSDQEAFYNHLTFTTYEELREKMQAWNVRYNNRPHSQLRNKEGKRVWLTPIQKRAELLELLKENREKYAVRFLKGRAA
;
A
#
# COMPACT_ATOMS: atom_id res chain seq x y z
N MET A 1 -19.63 34.95 17.38
CA MET A 1 -18.27 34.98 17.96
C MET A 1 -17.88 33.58 18.44
N LYS A 2 -17.27 32.75 17.59
CA LYS A 2 -16.66 31.48 18.04
C LYS A 2 -15.16 31.71 18.21
N GLY A 3 -14.62 31.36 19.38
CA GLY A 3 -13.17 31.28 19.61
C GLY A 3 -12.49 32.41 20.39
N MET A 4 -13.22 33.38 20.96
CA MET A 4 -12.60 34.40 21.82
C MET A 4 -12.32 33.81 23.20
N GLU A 5 -11.03 33.80 23.60
CA GLU A 5 -10.61 33.41 24.94
C GLU A 5 -10.57 34.63 25.86
N TYR A 6 -11.15 34.51 27.05
CA TYR A 6 -11.11 35.56 28.07
C TYR A 6 -10.04 35.20 29.10
N THR A 7 -9.20 36.16 29.44
CA THR A 7 -8.24 36.02 30.54
C THR A 7 -8.96 36.06 31.89
N ALA A 8 -8.37 35.49 32.94
CA ALA A 8 -8.96 35.54 34.28
C ALA A 8 -9.26 36.98 34.73
N ARG A 9 -8.39 37.94 34.40
CA ARG A 9 -8.59 39.37 34.68
C ARG A 9 -9.79 39.96 33.95
N GLN A 10 -9.99 39.62 32.68
CA GLN A 10 -11.16 40.08 31.92
C GLN A 10 -12.47 39.54 32.51
N LYS A 11 -12.47 38.26 32.93
CA LYS A 11 -13.62 37.66 33.60
C LYS A 11 -13.89 38.33 34.94
N GLN A 12 -12.86 38.61 35.74
CA GLN A 12 -12.99 39.27 37.02
C GLN A 12 -13.52 40.71 36.87
N ALA A 13 -13.02 41.46 35.88
CA ALA A 13 -13.50 42.80 35.59
C ALA A 13 -14.99 42.80 35.19
N ALA A 14 -15.42 41.83 34.37
CA ALA A 14 -16.82 41.65 34.01
C ALA A 14 -17.70 41.31 35.22
N LEU A 15 -17.22 40.42 36.10
CA LEU A 15 -17.93 40.06 37.34
C LEU A 15 -17.97 41.23 38.33
N LYS A 16 -16.92 42.05 38.43
CA LYS A 16 -16.91 43.27 39.25
C LYS A 16 -17.97 44.26 38.74
N MET A 17 -17.98 44.53 37.43
CA MET A 17 -18.94 45.45 36.81
C MET A 17 -20.39 45.00 37.03
N TRP A 18 -20.63 43.68 37.01
CA TRP A 18 -21.96 43.13 37.23
C TRP A 18 -22.37 43.06 38.71
N LEU A 19 -21.50 42.51 39.57
CA LEU A 19 -21.84 42.15 40.96
C LEU A 19 -21.58 43.28 41.96
N VAL A 20 -20.53 44.07 41.74
CA VAL A 20 -20.12 45.17 42.63
C VAL A 20 -20.70 46.49 42.12
N ASP A 21 -20.45 46.83 40.86
CA ASP A 21 -20.88 48.11 40.28
C ASP A 21 -22.39 48.09 39.87
N LYS A 22 -23.06 46.95 40.06
CA LYS A 22 -24.50 46.71 39.82
C LYS A 22 -24.99 47.10 38.42
N VAL A 23 -24.13 47.02 37.41
CA VAL A 23 -24.51 47.27 36.01
C VAL A 23 -25.37 46.13 35.49
N ASP A 24 -26.38 46.47 34.69
CA ASP A 24 -27.25 45.51 34.03
C ASP A 24 -26.45 44.45 33.25
N ILE A 25 -26.84 43.18 33.40
CA ILE A 25 -26.10 42.03 32.88
C ILE A 25 -25.95 42.05 31.35
N LEU A 26 -26.93 42.57 30.62
CA LEU A 26 -26.88 42.66 29.16
C LEU A 26 -25.91 43.75 28.71
N LYS A 27 -25.80 44.85 29.46
CA LYS A 27 -24.79 45.89 29.22
C LYS A 27 -23.38 45.37 29.50
N VAL A 28 -23.18 44.59 30.54
CA VAL A 28 -21.89 43.93 30.84
C VAL A 28 -21.55 42.92 29.73
N ALA A 29 -22.51 42.10 29.31
CA ALA A 29 -22.33 41.15 28.23
C ALA A 29 -21.92 41.84 26.92
N TYR A 30 -22.57 42.96 26.58
CA TYR A 30 -22.23 43.79 25.43
C TYR A 30 -20.82 44.40 25.55
N ALA A 31 -20.49 45.01 26.68
CA ALA A 31 -19.19 45.68 26.91
C ALA A 31 -18.00 44.71 26.83
N PHE A 32 -18.14 43.53 27.44
CA PHE A 32 -17.11 42.48 27.42
C PHE A 32 -17.24 41.53 26.22
N LYS A 33 -18.15 41.82 25.27
CA LYS A 33 -18.40 41.01 24.06
C LYS A 33 -18.65 39.53 24.36
N CYS A 34 -19.27 39.23 25.50
CA CYS A 34 -19.55 37.87 25.96
C CYS A 34 -21.06 37.60 25.99
N THR A 35 -21.45 36.36 26.30
CA THR A 35 -22.88 36.01 26.47
C THR A 35 -23.28 36.09 27.93
N GLU A 36 -24.55 36.36 28.21
CA GLU A 36 -25.10 36.31 29.57
C GLU A 36 -24.77 34.97 30.27
N ARG A 37 -24.87 33.86 29.52
CA ARG A 37 -24.53 32.52 30.00
C ARG A 37 -23.06 32.37 30.40
N SER A 38 -22.15 33.09 29.73
CA SER A 38 -20.72 33.11 30.11
C SER A 38 -20.52 33.81 31.46
N LEU A 39 -21.21 34.93 31.70
CA LEU A 39 -21.15 35.65 32.98
C LEU A 39 -21.67 34.79 34.14
N TRP A 40 -22.80 34.12 33.95
CA TRP A 40 -23.33 33.15 34.92
C TRP A 40 -22.36 32.00 35.19
N ARG A 41 -21.71 31.46 34.15
CA ARG A 41 -20.69 30.41 34.30
C ARG A 41 -19.45 30.90 35.05
N TRP A 42 -19.00 32.12 34.82
CA TRP A 42 -17.87 32.70 35.56
C TRP A 42 -18.24 32.96 37.02
N LYS A 43 -19.43 33.50 37.29
CA LYS A 43 -19.93 33.71 38.65
C LYS A 43 -20.02 32.40 39.43
N ALA A 44 -20.51 31.32 38.80
CA ALA A 44 -20.60 30.00 39.44
C ALA A 44 -19.23 29.39 39.78
N LYS A 45 -18.16 29.81 39.08
CA LYS A 45 -16.78 29.36 39.35
C LYS A 45 -16.03 30.27 40.32
N TYR A 46 -16.42 31.54 40.43
CA TYR A 46 -15.67 32.55 41.18
C TYR A 46 -15.84 32.36 42.69
N ASP A 47 -14.74 32.06 43.37
CA ASP A 47 -14.67 31.90 44.83
C ASP A 47 -14.12 33.14 45.56
N GLY A 48 -13.84 34.21 44.80
CA GLY A 48 -13.17 35.43 45.29
C GLY A 48 -11.74 35.59 44.78
N THR A 49 -11.10 34.50 44.33
CA THR A 49 -9.72 34.51 43.83
C THR A 49 -9.64 34.62 42.32
N LEU A 50 -8.53 35.16 41.79
CA LEU A 50 -8.29 35.23 40.35
C LEU A 50 -8.13 33.82 39.74
N ASP A 51 -7.53 32.90 40.49
CA ASP A 51 -7.21 31.54 40.05
C ASP A 51 -8.46 30.74 39.69
N SER A 52 -9.57 30.95 40.41
CA SER A 52 -10.86 30.33 40.10
C SER A 52 -11.43 30.68 38.71
N LEU A 53 -10.95 31.78 38.12
CA LEU A 53 -11.34 32.25 36.79
C LEU A 53 -10.33 31.87 35.69
N GLU A 54 -9.25 31.15 36.01
CA GLU A 54 -8.30 30.71 35.01
C GLU A 54 -8.94 29.76 33.98
N ASN A 55 -8.38 29.76 32.77
CA ASN A 55 -8.84 28.84 31.74
C ASN A 55 -8.37 27.42 32.09
N GLY A 56 -9.33 26.55 32.41
CA GLY A 56 -9.05 25.13 32.61
C GLY A 56 -8.55 24.45 31.32
N SER A 57 -7.98 23.26 31.48
CA SER A 57 -7.54 22.43 30.37
C SER A 57 -8.67 22.21 29.35
N LYS A 58 -8.36 22.41 28.07
CA LYS A 58 -9.23 22.07 26.95
C LYS A 58 -9.02 20.64 26.45
N VAL A 59 -8.10 19.91 27.07
CA VAL A 59 -7.84 18.52 26.74
C VAL A 59 -9.07 17.71 27.14
N PRO A 60 -9.63 16.90 26.23
CA PRO A 60 -10.73 16.00 26.57
C PRO A 60 -10.36 15.13 27.77
N LEU A 61 -11.23 15.07 28.78
CA LEU A 61 -11.02 14.24 29.97
C LEU A 61 -10.99 12.74 29.64
N THR A 62 -11.71 12.34 28.59
CA THR A 62 -11.76 10.96 28.11
C THR A 62 -11.29 10.90 26.66
N PRO A 63 -10.45 9.92 26.29
CA PRO A 63 -10.09 9.66 24.90
C PRO A 63 -11.35 9.38 24.07
N HIS A 64 -11.27 9.73 22.79
CA HIS A 64 -12.31 9.37 21.84
C HIS A 64 -12.37 7.83 21.68
N PRO A 65 -13.55 7.20 21.49
CA PRO A 65 -13.67 5.73 21.35
C PRO A 65 -12.81 5.13 20.21
N ASN A 66 -12.54 5.94 19.18
CA ASN A 66 -11.68 5.57 18.04
C ASN A 66 -10.21 6.00 18.19
N ALA A 67 -9.79 6.46 19.36
CA ALA A 67 -8.39 6.69 19.65
C ALA A 67 -7.64 5.35 19.74
N HIS A 68 -6.35 5.37 19.44
CA HIS A 68 -5.48 4.22 19.68
C HIS A 68 -5.49 3.89 21.17
N SER A 69 -5.64 2.61 21.47
CA SER A 69 -5.40 2.09 22.82
C SER A 69 -3.91 2.02 23.10
N VAL A 70 -3.54 2.05 24.38
CA VAL A 70 -2.12 1.95 24.81
C VAL A 70 -1.42 0.75 24.18
N GLN A 71 -2.10 -0.41 24.16
CA GLN A 71 -1.59 -1.63 23.52
C GLN A 71 -1.36 -1.47 22.02
N GLU A 72 -2.29 -0.84 21.29
CA GLU A 72 -2.10 -0.58 19.85
C GLU A 72 -0.90 0.34 19.59
N GLU A 73 -0.67 1.31 20.47
CA GLU A 73 0.48 2.20 20.36
C GLU A 73 1.80 1.47 20.62
N GLU A 74 1.85 0.60 21.64
CA GLU A 74 3.00 -0.24 21.96
C GLU A 74 3.35 -1.18 20.81
N HIS A 75 2.37 -1.89 20.25
CA HIS A 75 2.57 -2.76 19.08
C HIS A 75 3.11 -1.99 17.86
N ILE A 76 2.66 -0.74 17.65
CA ILE A 76 3.20 0.09 16.57
C ILE A 76 4.67 0.42 16.83
N ARG A 77 5.03 0.83 18.06
CA ARG A 77 6.41 1.18 18.41
C ARG A 77 7.34 -0.03 18.31
N GLU A 78 6.95 -1.15 18.94
CA GLU A 78 7.69 -2.42 18.88
C GLU A 78 8.00 -2.84 17.45
N LEU A 79 7.01 -2.75 16.55
CA LEU A 79 7.21 -3.13 15.16
C LEU A 79 8.23 -2.25 14.41
N PHE A 80 8.23 -0.94 14.67
CA PHE A 80 9.21 -0.02 14.07
C PHE A 80 10.59 -0.16 14.71
N ASP A 81 10.68 -0.53 15.99
CA ASP A 81 11.94 -0.81 16.66
C ASP A 81 12.58 -2.11 16.15
N GLU A 82 11.78 -3.17 15.96
CA GLU A 82 12.23 -4.44 15.36
C GLU A 82 12.64 -4.29 13.90
N ASN A 83 11.88 -3.49 13.12
CA ASN A 83 12.06 -3.35 11.69
C ASN A 83 12.05 -1.87 11.25
N PRO A 84 13.11 -1.10 11.50
CA PRO A 84 13.15 0.34 11.20
C PRO A 84 12.86 0.69 9.73
N ASP A 85 13.25 -0.19 8.81
CA ASP A 85 13.12 0.01 7.38
C ASP A 85 11.78 -0.46 6.79
N ILE A 86 10.90 -1.09 7.59
CA ILE A 86 9.63 -1.66 7.11
C ILE A 86 8.77 -0.61 6.40
N SER A 87 8.18 -0.95 5.25
CA SER A 87 7.26 -0.02 4.58
C SER A 87 5.96 0.13 5.38
N TYR A 88 5.30 1.29 5.31
CA TYR A 88 4.01 1.51 5.99
C TYR A 88 2.95 0.46 5.64
N THR A 89 2.99 -0.05 4.41
CA THR A 89 2.05 -1.06 3.94
C THR A 89 2.33 -2.42 4.54
N GLU A 90 3.60 -2.80 4.65
CA GLU A 90 4.00 -4.03 5.33
C GLU A 90 3.74 -3.93 6.82
N ALA A 91 4.05 -2.79 7.45
CA ALA A 91 3.78 -2.55 8.85
C ALA A 91 2.28 -2.74 9.17
N LEU A 92 1.39 -2.18 8.35
CA LEU A 92 -0.04 -2.40 8.51
C LEU A 92 -0.43 -3.90 8.38
N GLY A 93 0.21 -4.62 7.44
CA GLY A 93 -0.01 -6.06 7.27
C GLY A 93 0.42 -6.88 8.48
N GLU A 94 1.58 -6.55 9.04
CA GLU A 94 2.13 -7.20 10.22
C GLU A 94 1.29 -6.90 11.46
N LEU A 95 0.88 -5.64 11.64
CA LEU A 95 -0.01 -5.24 12.74
C LEU A 95 -1.33 -6.02 12.71
N ARG A 96 -1.90 -6.23 11.51
CA ARG A 96 -3.14 -7.00 11.34
C ARG A 96 -2.95 -8.47 11.62
N THR A 97 -1.84 -9.04 11.16
CA THR A 97 -1.58 -10.48 11.26
C THR A 97 -1.15 -10.89 12.67
N ARG A 98 -0.20 -10.15 13.27
CA ARG A 98 0.35 -10.46 14.60
C ARG A 98 -0.58 -10.03 15.73
N TYR A 99 -1.15 -8.83 15.65
CA TYR A 99 -1.82 -8.18 16.77
C TYR A 99 -3.33 -7.93 16.55
N GLY A 100 -3.90 -8.42 15.44
CA GLY A 100 -5.32 -8.21 15.14
C GLY A 100 -5.71 -6.74 14.94
N TYR A 101 -4.75 -5.88 14.56
CA TYR A 101 -4.96 -4.43 14.46
C TYR A 101 -6.08 -4.06 13.48
N SER A 102 -7.11 -3.36 13.98
CA SER A 102 -8.36 -3.13 13.24
C SER A 102 -8.51 -1.71 12.69
N ARG A 103 -7.65 -0.76 13.09
CA ARG A 103 -7.80 0.64 12.68
C ARG A 103 -7.50 0.84 11.20
N THR A 104 -7.97 1.97 10.68
CA THR A 104 -7.72 2.37 9.30
C THR A 104 -6.24 2.67 9.08
N TYR A 105 -5.76 2.47 7.85
CA TYR A 105 -4.41 2.86 7.44
C TYR A 105 -4.11 4.34 7.73
N PHE A 106 -5.07 5.24 7.51
CA PHE A 106 -4.86 6.66 7.76
C PHE A 106 -4.77 6.98 9.25
N GLY A 107 -5.50 6.24 10.10
CA GLY A 107 -5.33 6.32 11.56
C GLY A 107 -3.92 5.91 11.98
N PHE A 108 -3.46 4.76 11.49
CA PHE A 108 -2.08 4.27 11.67
C PHE A 108 -1.04 5.30 11.19
N TYR A 109 -1.16 5.76 9.94
CA TYR A 109 -0.23 6.71 9.34
C TYR A 109 -0.16 8.03 10.13
N ARG A 110 -1.31 8.58 10.53
CA ARG A 110 -1.34 9.80 11.35
C ARG A 110 -0.70 9.58 12.72
N PHE A 111 -0.90 8.41 13.32
CA PHE A 111 -0.26 8.06 14.58
C PHE A 111 1.26 8.06 14.45
N VAL A 112 1.80 7.39 13.42
CA VAL A 112 3.25 7.33 13.17
C VAL A 112 3.84 8.72 12.94
N VAL A 113 3.21 9.54 12.10
CA VAL A 113 3.69 10.90 11.80
C VAL A 113 3.63 11.79 13.04
N LYS A 114 2.52 11.73 13.81
CA LYS A 114 2.34 12.54 15.03
C LYS A 114 3.41 12.24 16.09
N HIS A 115 3.81 10.98 16.21
CA HIS A 115 4.78 10.54 17.22
C HIS A 115 6.22 10.47 16.69
N GLY A 116 6.46 10.91 15.46
CA GLY A 116 7.81 10.96 14.89
C GLY A 116 8.49 9.60 14.75
N LEU A 117 7.73 8.50 14.68
CA LEU A 117 8.31 7.14 14.63
C LEU A 117 9.05 6.87 13.31
N ARG A 118 8.84 7.72 12.29
CA ARG A 118 9.60 7.67 11.05
C ARG A 118 9.83 9.07 10.50
N PRO A 119 11.04 9.39 10.01
CA PRO A 119 11.30 10.68 9.39
C PRO A 119 10.44 10.85 8.13
N SER A 120 9.87 12.04 7.96
CA SER A 120 9.19 12.42 6.73
C SER A 120 10.24 12.62 5.63
N GLN A 121 10.13 11.85 4.55
CA GLN A 121 10.97 12.07 3.36
C GLN A 121 10.26 13.04 2.40
N GLU A 122 10.96 14.08 1.98
CA GLU A 122 10.50 14.94 0.89
C GLU A 122 10.66 14.22 -0.46
N ILE A 123 9.55 13.70 -0.97
CA ILE A 123 9.52 13.11 -2.30
C ILE A 123 9.25 14.22 -3.31
N LYS A 124 10.23 14.53 -4.18
CA LYS A 124 10.00 15.37 -5.36
C LYS A 124 8.96 14.72 -6.25
N LYS A 125 7.75 15.27 -6.28
CA LYS A 125 6.67 14.81 -7.16
C LYS A 125 6.88 15.44 -8.53
N THR A 126 7.09 14.61 -9.55
CA THR A 126 6.90 15.04 -10.93
C THR A 126 5.39 15.11 -11.21
N PRO A 127 4.86 16.24 -11.69
CA PRO A 127 3.46 16.34 -12.07
C PRO A 127 3.15 15.32 -13.17
N TYR A 128 2.07 14.57 -13.00
CA TYR A 128 1.64 13.57 -13.97
C TYR A 128 0.12 13.51 -14.02
N ASP A 129 -0.43 13.72 -15.21
CA ASP A 129 -1.86 13.54 -15.46
C ASP A 129 -2.17 12.04 -15.66
N PRO A 130 -2.96 11.43 -14.76
CA PRO A 130 -3.29 10.02 -14.85
C PRO A 130 -4.17 9.76 -16.08
N LYS A 131 -3.69 8.92 -16.99
CA LYS A 131 -4.53 8.41 -18.07
C LYS A 131 -5.38 7.23 -17.58
N PRO A 132 -6.65 7.13 -18.01
CA PRO A 132 -7.48 5.98 -17.67
C PRO A 132 -6.84 4.70 -18.21
N TYR A 133 -6.73 3.70 -17.35
CA TYR A 133 -6.27 2.35 -17.71
C TYR A 133 -7.32 1.36 -17.22
N ASP A 134 -7.88 0.58 -18.14
CA ASP A 134 -8.86 -0.44 -17.82
C ASP A 134 -8.17 -1.65 -17.19
N THR A 135 -8.36 -1.77 -15.87
CA THR A 135 -7.82 -2.90 -15.10
C THR A 135 -8.84 -4.01 -15.11
N PRO A 136 -8.46 -5.24 -15.49
CA PRO A 136 -9.35 -6.38 -15.46
C PRO A 136 -10.00 -6.56 -14.09
N LEU A 137 -11.30 -6.85 -14.09
CA LEU A 137 -12.06 -7.08 -12.87
C LEU A 137 -11.82 -8.47 -12.29
N MET A 138 -11.49 -9.44 -13.14
CA MET A 138 -11.36 -10.86 -12.78
C MET A 138 -9.92 -11.36 -12.93
N LEU A 139 -9.54 -12.28 -12.04
CA LEU A 139 -8.26 -12.98 -12.09
C LEU A 139 -8.17 -13.84 -13.35
N GLY A 140 -6.96 -14.07 -13.86
CA GLY A 140 -6.76 -14.91 -15.04
C GLY A 140 -7.20 -14.27 -16.36
N TYR A 141 -7.53 -12.98 -16.38
CA TYR A 141 -7.78 -12.26 -17.63
C TYR A 141 -6.47 -11.77 -18.26
N LYS A 142 -5.69 -10.96 -17.53
CA LYS A 142 -4.45 -10.37 -18.05
C LYS A 142 -3.33 -10.43 -17.03
N TRP A 143 -2.18 -10.93 -17.46
CA TRP A 143 -0.94 -10.92 -16.71
C TRP A 143 0.07 -9.97 -17.34
N GLN A 144 0.83 -9.25 -16.53
CA GLN A 144 1.97 -8.46 -16.97
C GLN A 144 3.25 -9.18 -16.59
N MET A 145 4.15 -9.39 -17.56
CA MET A 145 5.44 -10.01 -17.35
C MET A 145 6.57 -9.04 -17.72
N ASP A 146 7.66 -9.08 -16.96
CA ASP A 146 8.85 -8.26 -17.17
C ASP A 146 10.09 -8.96 -16.60
N VAL A 147 11.26 -8.59 -17.12
CA VAL A 147 12.57 -9.10 -16.69
C VAL A 147 13.47 -7.94 -16.30
N LYS A 148 14.02 -7.98 -15.09
CA LYS A 148 15.04 -7.03 -14.63
C LYS A 148 16.33 -7.73 -14.24
N TYR A 149 17.43 -7.01 -14.31
CA TYR A 149 18.69 -7.44 -13.73
C TYR A 149 18.60 -7.43 -12.21
N VAL A 150 19.13 -8.47 -11.57
CA VAL A 150 19.44 -8.45 -10.15
C VAL A 150 20.64 -7.51 -9.96
N PRO A 151 20.58 -6.53 -9.04
CA PRO A 151 21.72 -5.65 -8.78
C PRO A 151 22.97 -6.45 -8.40
N ARG A 152 24.07 -6.19 -9.10
CA ARG A 152 25.34 -6.90 -8.89
C ARG A 152 25.89 -6.73 -7.48
N ASP A 153 25.63 -5.58 -6.86
CA ASP A 153 26.12 -5.28 -5.51
C ASP A 153 25.57 -6.24 -4.44
N CYS A 154 24.43 -6.90 -4.72
CA CYS A 154 23.86 -7.92 -3.85
C CYS A 154 24.67 -9.22 -3.86
N ASN A 155 25.42 -9.53 -4.95
CA ASN A 155 26.19 -10.76 -5.08
C ASN A 155 27.56 -10.64 -4.39
N LYS A 156 27.70 -11.30 -3.24
CA LYS A 156 28.95 -11.37 -2.45
C LYS A 156 29.69 -12.70 -2.59
N GLY A 157 29.20 -13.60 -3.44
CA GLY A 157 29.74 -14.94 -3.67
C GLY A 157 31.08 -14.98 -4.40
N HIS A 158 31.48 -16.17 -4.84
CA HIS A 158 32.72 -16.37 -5.62
C HIS A 158 32.61 -15.73 -7.01
N PHE A 159 31.47 -15.90 -7.68
CA PHE A 159 31.23 -15.37 -9.02
C PHE A 159 30.50 -14.02 -9.01
N ARG A 160 31.07 -13.00 -8.35
CA ARG A 160 30.42 -11.67 -8.15
C ARG A 160 30.01 -10.95 -9.43
N LYS A 161 30.69 -11.24 -10.54
CA LYS A 161 30.44 -10.62 -11.84
C LYS A 161 29.35 -11.35 -12.65
N GLU A 162 28.85 -12.49 -12.20
CA GLU A 162 27.74 -13.14 -12.90
C GLU A 162 26.47 -12.31 -12.86
N TRP A 163 25.75 -12.33 -13.97
CA TRP A 163 24.44 -11.71 -14.08
C TRP A 163 23.37 -12.70 -13.67
N TYR A 164 22.45 -12.22 -12.84
CA TYR A 164 21.21 -12.92 -12.52
C TYR A 164 20.04 -12.05 -12.96
N TYR A 165 18.95 -12.71 -13.36
CA TYR A 165 17.78 -12.08 -13.93
C TYR A 165 16.56 -12.42 -13.08
N GLN A 166 15.87 -11.39 -12.59
CA GLN A 166 14.57 -11.55 -11.96
C GLN A 166 13.50 -11.53 -13.05
N TYR A 167 12.79 -12.65 -13.17
CA TYR A 167 11.54 -12.71 -13.92
C TYR A 167 10.39 -12.45 -12.96
N THR A 168 9.51 -11.52 -13.35
CA THR A 168 8.32 -11.16 -12.60
C THR A 168 7.11 -11.31 -13.49
N ILE A 169 6.04 -11.90 -12.96
CA ILE A 169 4.72 -11.86 -13.59
C ILE A 169 3.67 -11.53 -12.54
N ILE A 170 2.71 -10.68 -12.89
CA ILE A 170 1.67 -10.19 -11.98
C ILE A 170 0.29 -10.33 -12.61
N ASP A 171 -0.64 -10.89 -11.85
CA ASP A 171 -2.06 -10.87 -12.19
C ASP A 171 -2.61 -9.45 -11.99
N GLU A 172 -3.18 -8.88 -13.05
CA GLU A 172 -3.56 -7.47 -13.02
C GLU A 172 -4.71 -7.14 -12.07
N ALA A 173 -5.60 -8.10 -11.82
CA ALA A 173 -6.81 -7.94 -11.03
C ALA A 173 -6.51 -8.11 -9.52
N THR A 174 -5.75 -9.15 -9.16
CA THR A 174 -5.41 -9.43 -7.76
C THR A 174 -4.15 -8.73 -7.28
N ARG A 175 -3.27 -8.32 -8.21
CA ARG A 175 -1.88 -7.91 -7.92
C ARG A 175 -1.03 -9.01 -7.29
N GLU A 176 -1.51 -10.25 -7.33
CA GLU A 176 -0.71 -11.40 -6.93
C GLU A 176 0.37 -11.61 -7.97
N ARG A 177 1.60 -11.81 -7.50
CA ARG A 177 2.75 -11.97 -8.38
C ARG A 177 3.46 -13.29 -8.15
N PHE A 178 4.24 -13.66 -9.15
CA PHE A 178 5.23 -14.73 -9.07
C PHE A 178 6.58 -14.20 -9.49
N LEU A 179 7.61 -14.59 -8.73
CA LEU A 179 8.99 -14.13 -8.87
C LEU A 179 9.93 -15.33 -8.97
N TYR A 180 10.87 -15.31 -9.92
CA TYR A 180 11.87 -16.37 -10.01
C TYR A 180 13.20 -15.87 -10.62
N PRO A 181 14.37 -16.22 -10.05
CA PRO A 181 15.66 -15.87 -10.63
C PRO A 181 16.13 -16.87 -11.69
N TYR A 182 16.80 -16.36 -12.73
CA TYR A 182 17.49 -17.16 -13.75
C TYR A 182 18.94 -16.70 -13.91
N LYS A 183 19.81 -17.62 -14.35
CA LYS A 183 21.21 -17.33 -14.73
C LYS A 183 21.33 -16.72 -16.13
N GLU A 184 20.29 -16.87 -16.95
CA GLU A 184 20.29 -16.41 -18.34
C GLU A 184 18.98 -15.71 -18.71
N LYS A 185 19.11 -14.71 -19.57
CA LYS A 185 17.99 -14.02 -20.22
C LYS A 185 17.79 -14.58 -21.62
N SER A 186 16.91 -15.57 -21.74
CA SER A 186 16.64 -16.28 -23.00
C SER A 186 15.16 -16.63 -23.16
N GLY A 187 14.74 -16.93 -24.39
CA GLY A 187 13.39 -17.44 -24.66
C GLY A 187 13.08 -18.75 -23.93
N TYR A 188 14.10 -19.60 -23.70
CA TYR A 188 13.95 -20.84 -22.92
C TYR A 188 13.66 -20.57 -21.44
N SER A 189 14.40 -19.64 -20.81
CA SER A 189 14.11 -19.18 -19.44
C SER A 189 12.70 -18.61 -19.33
N THR A 190 12.26 -17.86 -20.35
CA THR A 190 10.91 -17.27 -20.40
C THR A 190 9.82 -18.34 -20.48
N VAL A 191 10.01 -19.37 -21.33
CA VAL A 191 9.07 -20.50 -21.45
C VAL A 191 8.96 -21.29 -20.15
N ASP A 192 10.09 -21.58 -19.50
CA ASP A 192 10.11 -22.24 -18.19
C ASP A 192 9.42 -21.37 -17.13
N PHE A 193 9.67 -20.07 -17.13
CA PHE A 193 9.05 -19.13 -16.19
C PHE A 193 7.53 -19.08 -16.33
N VAL A 194 7.00 -18.98 -17.56
CA VAL A 194 5.55 -18.98 -17.80
C VAL A 194 4.91 -20.28 -17.32
N LYS A 195 5.55 -21.44 -17.57
CA LYS A 195 5.07 -22.73 -17.05
C LYS A 195 5.02 -22.75 -15.53
N ARG A 196 6.09 -22.29 -14.86
CA ARG A 196 6.15 -22.18 -13.39
C ARG A 196 5.07 -21.24 -12.86
N ALA A 197 4.83 -20.11 -13.51
CA ALA A 197 3.79 -19.16 -13.12
C ALA A 197 2.40 -19.80 -13.18
N ILE A 198 2.07 -20.49 -14.28
CA ILE A 198 0.77 -21.17 -14.42
C ILE A 198 0.59 -22.22 -13.31
N VAL A 199 1.64 -22.95 -12.95
CA VAL A 199 1.62 -23.88 -11.81
C VAL A 199 1.50 -23.14 -10.47
N TYR A 200 2.18 -22.01 -10.28
CA TYR A 200 2.10 -21.22 -9.05
C TYR A 200 0.68 -20.67 -8.82
N PHE A 201 0.12 -20.00 -9.83
CA PHE A 201 -1.23 -19.45 -9.76
C PHE A 201 -2.30 -20.54 -9.79
N GLY A 202 -2.05 -21.69 -10.42
CA GLY A 202 -3.04 -22.77 -10.56
C GLY A 202 -4.06 -22.53 -11.69
N TYR A 203 -3.88 -21.49 -12.49
CA TYR A 203 -4.71 -21.15 -13.65
C TYR A 203 -3.88 -20.48 -14.75
N ALA A 204 -4.39 -20.49 -15.98
CA ALA A 204 -3.78 -19.84 -17.13
C ALA A 204 -4.53 -18.55 -17.51
N PRO A 205 -3.82 -17.44 -17.83
CA PRO A 205 -4.46 -16.18 -18.19
C PRO A 205 -5.01 -16.20 -19.62
N GLU A 206 -5.94 -15.33 -19.98
CA GLU A 206 -6.30 -15.11 -21.40
C GLU A 206 -5.19 -14.37 -22.16
N ILE A 207 -4.57 -13.39 -21.51
CA ILE A 207 -3.57 -12.51 -22.11
C ILE A 207 -2.32 -12.45 -21.23
N ILE A 208 -1.14 -12.61 -21.85
CA ILE A 208 0.14 -12.21 -21.25
C ILE A 208 0.65 -10.99 -22.00
N GLN A 209 0.93 -9.93 -21.24
CA GLN A 209 1.47 -8.68 -21.75
C GLN A 209 2.96 -8.56 -21.40
N THR A 210 3.80 -8.30 -22.39
CA THR A 210 5.25 -8.09 -22.23
C THR A 210 5.72 -6.83 -22.95
N ASP A 211 6.96 -6.43 -22.70
CA ASP A 211 7.62 -5.47 -23.58
C ASP A 211 8.10 -6.13 -24.90
N ASN A 212 8.79 -5.35 -25.73
CA ASN A 212 9.36 -5.83 -27.01
C ASN A 212 10.80 -6.37 -26.84
N GLY A 213 11.16 -6.86 -25.66
CA GLY A 213 12.46 -7.46 -25.40
C GLY A 213 12.73 -8.69 -26.27
N THR A 214 14.01 -8.94 -26.57
CA THR A 214 14.46 -10.10 -27.36
C THR A 214 14.25 -11.44 -26.64
N GLU A 215 13.97 -11.40 -25.34
CA GLU A 215 13.56 -12.55 -24.53
C GLU A 215 12.09 -12.95 -24.79
N PHE A 216 11.26 -12.04 -25.30
CA PHE A 216 9.84 -12.26 -25.57
C PHE A 216 9.54 -12.34 -27.06
N THR A 217 10.37 -11.70 -27.89
CA THR A 217 10.18 -11.55 -29.33
C THR A 217 11.45 -11.90 -30.08
N ASN A 218 11.32 -12.31 -31.35
CA ASN A 218 12.48 -12.50 -32.20
C ASN A 218 13.17 -11.17 -32.49
N PRO A 219 14.50 -11.12 -32.60
CA PRO A 219 15.22 -9.92 -33.02
C PRO A 219 14.69 -9.38 -34.35
N GLN A 220 14.71 -8.05 -34.53
CA GLN A 220 14.16 -7.36 -35.72
C GLN A 220 14.70 -7.84 -37.07
N HIS A 221 15.90 -8.46 -37.10
CA HIS A 221 16.52 -8.99 -38.33
C HIS A 221 16.22 -10.48 -38.59
N THR A 222 15.31 -11.07 -37.83
CA THR A 222 14.92 -12.48 -38.01
C THR A 222 13.90 -12.57 -39.15
N LYS A 223 13.98 -13.62 -39.98
CA LYS A 223 12.98 -13.89 -41.02
C LYS A 223 11.57 -13.87 -40.42
N GLU A 224 10.61 -13.26 -41.11
CA GLU A 224 9.20 -13.15 -40.70
C GLU A 224 8.55 -14.52 -40.40
N SER A 225 9.07 -15.60 -41.00
CA SER A 225 8.60 -16.98 -40.78
C SER A 225 9.01 -17.59 -39.44
N THR A 226 9.94 -16.97 -38.71
CA THR A 226 10.42 -17.51 -37.44
C THR A 226 9.44 -17.15 -36.34
N VAL A 227 8.81 -18.16 -35.75
CA VAL A 227 7.94 -17.99 -34.58
C VAL A 227 8.78 -18.09 -33.31
N HIS A 228 8.69 -17.08 -32.43
CA HIS A 228 9.43 -17.07 -31.18
C HIS A 228 8.98 -18.23 -30.28
N ILE A 229 9.90 -18.80 -29.48
CA ILE A 229 9.61 -20.01 -28.69
C ILE A 229 8.49 -19.77 -27.65
N LEU A 230 8.39 -18.53 -27.14
CA LEU A 230 7.29 -18.11 -26.28
C LEU A 230 5.96 -18.14 -27.03
N ASP A 231 5.88 -17.57 -28.24
CA ASP A 231 4.65 -17.53 -29.02
C ASP A 231 4.13 -18.93 -29.36
N LYS A 232 5.05 -19.89 -29.60
CA LYS A 232 4.69 -21.31 -29.78
C LYS A 232 4.00 -21.87 -28.53
N LEU A 233 4.57 -21.66 -27.35
CA LEU A 233 3.98 -22.09 -26.08
C LEU A 233 2.62 -21.42 -25.85
N LEU A 234 2.55 -20.09 -26.02
CA LEU A 234 1.33 -19.33 -25.77
C LEU A 234 0.20 -19.74 -26.71
N THR A 235 0.51 -19.99 -27.98
CA THR A 235 -0.45 -20.52 -28.96
C THR A 235 -0.98 -21.89 -28.53
N GLN A 236 -0.08 -22.81 -28.12
CA GLN A 236 -0.48 -24.14 -27.61
C GLN A 236 -1.38 -24.04 -26.37
N LEU A 237 -1.10 -23.10 -25.48
CA LEU A 237 -1.89 -22.85 -24.28
C LEU A 237 -3.12 -21.96 -24.53
N LYS A 238 -3.38 -21.54 -25.78
CA LYS A 238 -4.44 -20.59 -26.14
C LYS A 238 -4.38 -19.31 -25.29
N ILE A 239 -3.18 -18.76 -25.10
CA ILE A 239 -2.92 -17.49 -24.42
C ILE A 239 -2.54 -16.48 -25.50
N LYS A 240 -3.19 -15.32 -25.49
CA LYS A 240 -2.83 -14.22 -26.40
C LYS A 240 -1.59 -13.50 -25.87
N HIS A 241 -0.57 -13.40 -26.72
CA HIS A 241 0.58 -12.55 -26.44
C HIS A 241 0.27 -11.10 -26.85
N GLN A 242 0.39 -10.16 -25.91
CA GLN A 242 0.16 -8.74 -26.16
C GLN A 242 1.44 -7.93 -25.91
N LEU A 243 2.03 -7.42 -26.99
CA LEU A 243 3.19 -6.53 -26.89
C LEU A 243 2.74 -5.09 -26.58
N ILE A 244 3.49 -4.40 -25.72
CA ILE A 244 3.27 -2.95 -25.52
C ILE A 244 3.66 -2.18 -26.78
N ARG A 245 3.00 -1.04 -27.01
CA ARG A 245 3.41 -0.14 -28.09
C ARG A 245 4.84 0.38 -27.83
N ILE A 246 5.61 0.51 -28.90
CA ILE A 246 6.97 1.05 -28.85
C ILE A 246 6.93 2.44 -28.19
N ARG A 247 7.88 2.72 -27.27
CA ARG A 247 7.97 3.97 -26.49
C ARG A 247 6.79 4.27 -25.57
N THR A 248 6.08 3.24 -25.09
CA THR A 248 5.04 3.42 -24.06
C THR A 248 5.23 2.50 -22.83
N PRO A 249 6.29 2.72 -22.02
CA PRO A 249 6.59 1.91 -20.83
C PRO A 249 5.41 1.80 -19.84
N ARG A 250 4.57 2.86 -19.81
CA ARG A 250 3.39 2.98 -18.95
C ARG A 250 2.42 1.79 -19.02
N HIS A 251 2.35 1.07 -20.14
CA HIS A 251 1.45 -0.07 -20.27
C HIS A 251 1.84 -1.24 -19.35
N ASN A 252 3.11 -1.32 -18.93
CA ASN A 252 3.61 -2.29 -17.94
C ASN A 252 3.74 -1.69 -16.53
N GLY A 253 3.05 -0.59 -16.23
CA GLY A 253 3.22 0.16 -14.99
C GLY A 253 2.92 -0.62 -13.70
N LYS A 254 2.24 -1.77 -13.77
CA LYS A 254 1.94 -2.59 -12.58
C LYS A 254 3.16 -3.41 -12.17
N VAL A 255 3.82 -4.07 -13.13
CA VAL A 255 5.06 -4.80 -12.87
C VAL A 255 6.22 -3.84 -12.62
N GLU A 256 6.30 -2.70 -13.33
CA GLU A 256 7.31 -1.66 -13.03
C GLU A 256 7.17 -1.10 -11.60
N ARG A 257 5.93 -0.89 -11.13
CA ARG A 257 5.69 -0.49 -9.73
C ARG A 257 6.10 -1.60 -8.75
N SER A 258 5.91 -2.87 -9.12
CA SER A 258 6.42 -3.99 -8.33
C SER A 258 7.95 -3.97 -8.26
N HIS A 259 8.63 -3.70 -9.37
CA HIS A 259 10.10 -3.60 -9.43
C HIS A 259 10.65 -2.47 -8.56
N ARG A 260 9.92 -1.36 -8.43
CA ARG A 260 10.27 -0.30 -7.48
C ARG A 260 10.19 -0.80 -6.04
N SER A 261 9.11 -1.49 -5.68
CA SER A 261 9.00 -2.11 -4.36
C SER A 261 10.11 -3.14 -4.10
N ASP A 262 10.50 -3.91 -5.11
CA ASP A 262 11.62 -4.84 -4.99
C ASP A 262 12.93 -4.13 -4.74
N GLN A 263 13.15 -2.99 -5.41
CA GLN A 263 14.37 -2.21 -5.17
C GLN A 263 14.42 -1.69 -3.73
N GLU A 264 13.36 -0.99 -3.33
CA GLU A 264 13.29 -0.28 -2.05
C GLU A 264 13.33 -1.21 -0.84
N ALA A 265 12.55 -2.30 -0.86
CA ALA A 265 12.31 -3.13 0.32
C ALA A 265 13.03 -4.49 0.31
N PHE A 266 13.62 -4.89 -0.82
CA PHE A 266 14.34 -6.16 -0.94
C PHE A 266 15.80 -5.95 -1.36
N TYR A 267 16.04 -5.43 -2.56
CA TYR A 267 17.41 -5.36 -3.10
C TYR A 267 18.34 -4.41 -2.36
N ASN A 268 17.83 -3.32 -1.79
CA ASN A 268 18.63 -2.42 -0.96
C ASN A 268 19.22 -3.10 0.29
N HIS A 269 18.61 -4.20 0.74
CA HIS A 269 19.01 -4.95 1.94
C HIS A 269 19.49 -6.37 1.61
N LEU A 270 19.41 -6.78 0.34
CA LEU A 270 19.73 -8.14 -0.09
C LEU A 270 21.24 -8.32 -0.27
N THR A 271 21.76 -9.37 0.35
CA THR A 271 23.03 -9.99 -0.02
C THR A 271 22.83 -11.49 -0.26
N PHE A 272 23.61 -12.07 -1.16
CA PHE A 272 23.64 -13.51 -1.39
C PHE A 272 25.02 -13.96 -1.90
N THR A 273 25.33 -15.24 -1.73
CA THR A 273 26.61 -15.87 -2.09
C THR A 273 26.46 -16.96 -3.15
N THR A 274 25.29 -17.61 -3.22
CA THR A 274 24.97 -18.65 -4.18
C THR A 274 23.67 -18.35 -4.92
N TYR A 275 23.46 -19.01 -6.07
CA TYR A 275 22.21 -18.90 -6.82
C TYR A 275 21.02 -19.47 -6.02
N GLU A 276 21.26 -20.54 -5.27
CA GLU A 276 20.28 -21.21 -4.43
C GLU A 276 19.80 -20.27 -3.31
N GLU A 277 20.74 -19.56 -2.66
CA GLU A 277 20.41 -18.56 -1.64
C GLU A 277 19.59 -17.39 -2.24
N LEU A 278 19.96 -16.91 -3.44
CA LEU A 278 19.16 -15.90 -4.15
C LEU A 278 17.73 -16.39 -4.41
N ARG A 279 17.58 -17.64 -4.87
CA ARG A 279 16.28 -18.27 -5.14
C ARG A 279 15.43 -18.36 -3.89
N GLU A 280 15.99 -18.82 -2.78
CA GLU A 280 15.28 -18.92 -1.50
C GLU A 280 14.84 -17.55 -0.97
N LYS A 281 15.75 -16.57 -0.99
CA LYS A 281 15.43 -15.19 -0.57
C LYS A 281 14.38 -14.54 -1.46
N MET A 282 14.42 -14.77 -2.78
CA MET A 282 13.40 -14.29 -3.71
C MET A 282 12.04 -14.98 -3.50
N GLN A 283 12.03 -16.27 -3.17
CA GLN A 283 10.79 -16.98 -2.82
C GLN A 283 10.17 -16.42 -1.54
N ALA A 284 10.97 -16.21 -0.48
CA ALA A 284 10.51 -15.59 0.76
C ALA A 284 9.96 -14.17 0.48
N TRP A 285 10.64 -13.40 -0.36
CA TRP A 285 10.18 -12.08 -0.78
C TRP A 285 8.87 -12.12 -1.59
N ASN A 286 8.69 -13.13 -2.44
CA ASN A 286 7.44 -13.32 -3.18
C ASN A 286 6.26 -13.56 -2.22
N VAL A 287 6.44 -14.42 -1.21
CA VAL A 287 5.44 -14.68 -0.16
C VAL A 287 5.16 -13.41 0.64
N ARG A 288 6.20 -12.69 1.09
CA ARG A 288 6.05 -11.44 1.86
C ARG A 288 5.26 -10.38 1.07
N TYR A 289 5.56 -10.20 -0.21
CA TYR A 289 4.81 -9.28 -1.06
C TYR A 289 3.34 -9.69 -1.21
N ASN A 290 3.05 -10.97 -1.48
CA ASN A 290 1.67 -11.41 -1.70
C ASN A 290 0.81 -11.40 -0.41
N ASN A 291 1.45 -11.29 0.76
CA ASN A 291 0.81 -11.15 2.07
C ASN A 291 0.78 -9.71 2.60
N ARG A 292 1.37 -8.73 1.92
CA ARG A 292 1.30 -7.32 2.36
C ARG A 292 0.05 -6.63 1.78
N PRO A 293 -0.60 -5.72 2.51
CA PRO A 293 -1.71 -4.92 1.97
C PRO A 293 -1.32 -3.93 0.87
N HIS A 294 -2.18 -3.75 -0.14
CA HIS A 294 -1.98 -2.80 -1.25
C HIS A 294 -3.08 -1.74 -1.33
N SER A 295 -2.69 -0.47 -1.49
CA SER A 295 -3.62 0.68 -1.59
C SER A 295 -4.43 0.76 -2.89
N GLN A 296 -4.00 0.06 -3.93
CA GLN A 296 -4.61 0.12 -5.26
C GLN A 296 -5.73 -0.91 -5.45
N LEU A 297 -5.89 -1.84 -4.51
CA LEU A 297 -6.92 -2.86 -4.58
C LEU A 297 -8.28 -2.28 -4.19
N ARG A 298 -9.31 -2.83 -4.81
CA ARG A 298 -10.71 -2.46 -4.57
C ARG A 298 -11.49 -3.69 -4.13
N ASN A 299 -12.48 -3.50 -3.27
CA ASN A 299 -13.40 -4.57 -2.87
C ASN A 299 -14.52 -4.77 -3.92
N LYS A 300 -15.47 -5.66 -3.63
CA LYS A 300 -16.63 -5.96 -4.49
C LYS A 300 -17.46 -4.71 -4.83
N GLU A 301 -17.60 -3.76 -3.91
CA GLU A 301 -18.31 -2.49 -4.16
C GLU A 301 -17.46 -1.43 -4.89
N GLY A 302 -16.24 -1.78 -5.32
CA GLY A 302 -15.36 -0.86 -6.04
C GLY A 302 -14.66 0.17 -5.15
N LYS A 303 -14.79 0.11 -3.82
CA LYS A 303 -14.09 0.99 -2.88
C LYS A 303 -12.65 0.56 -2.69
N ARG A 304 -11.72 1.53 -2.59
CA ARG A 304 -10.31 1.23 -2.30
C ARG A 304 -10.18 0.67 -0.89
N VAL A 305 -9.50 -0.47 -0.78
CA VAL A 305 -9.32 -1.21 0.47
C VAL A 305 -7.88 -1.71 0.57
N TRP A 306 -7.41 -1.85 1.80
CA TRP A 306 -6.10 -2.40 2.12
C TRP A 306 -6.19 -3.92 2.20
N LEU A 307 -6.36 -4.58 1.07
CA LEU A 307 -6.32 -6.04 0.95
C LEU A 307 -4.93 -6.51 0.56
N THR A 308 -4.57 -7.73 0.95
CA THR A 308 -3.43 -8.43 0.37
C THR A 308 -3.81 -9.02 -0.99
N PRO A 309 -2.85 -9.27 -1.90
CA PRO A 309 -3.11 -9.98 -3.14
C PRO A 309 -3.81 -11.32 -2.95
N ILE A 310 -3.43 -12.06 -1.91
CA ILE A 310 -4.05 -13.35 -1.55
C ILE A 310 -5.50 -13.17 -1.10
N GLN A 311 -5.79 -12.16 -0.27
CA GLN A 311 -7.16 -11.84 0.13
C GLN A 311 -8.01 -11.43 -1.06
N LYS A 312 -7.45 -10.62 -1.98
CA LYS A 312 -8.18 -10.22 -3.19
C LYS A 312 -8.43 -11.40 -4.11
N ARG A 313 -7.49 -12.32 -4.22
CA ARG A 313 -7.69 -13.59 -4.94
C ARG A 313 -8.83 -14.39 -4.33
N ALA A 314 -8.87 -14.57 -3.01
CA ALA A 314 -9.96 -15.27 -2.35
C ALA A 314 -11.33 -14.60 -2.65
N GLU A 315 -11.40 -13.27 -2.55
CA GLU A 315 -12.61 -12.51 -2.89
C GLU A 315 -13.08 -12.74 -4.33
N LEU A 316 -12.16 -12.76 -5.30
CA LEU A 316 -12.49 -12.99 -6.70
C LEU A 316 -12.84 -14.45 -7.01
N LEU A 317 -12.26 -15.41 -6.29
CA LEU A 317 -12.65 -16.82 -6.40
C LEU A 317 -14.08 -17.05 -5.90
N GLU A 318 -14.48 -16.40 -4.80
CA GLU A 318 -15.87 -16.44 -4.34
C GLU A 318 -16.81 -15.75 -5.34
N LEU A 319 -16.41 -14.60 -5.89
CA LEU A 319 -17.18 -13.93 -6.95
C LEU A 319 -17.35 -14.81 -8.20
N LEU A 320 -16.32 -15.58 -8.57
CA LEU A 320 -16.36 -16.54 -9.67
C LEU A 320 -17.33 -17.69 -9.38
N LYS A 321 -17.38 -18.19 -8.14
CA LYS A 321 -18.35 -19.22 -7.71
C LYS A 321 -19.78 -18.71 -7.80
N GLU A 322 -20.01 -17.46 -7.38
CA GLU A 322 -21.32 -16.78 -7.44
C GLU A 322 -21.77 -16.50 -8.90
N ASN A 323 -20.83 -16.24 -9.82
CA ASN A 323 -21.12 -15.72 -11.18
C ASN A 323 -20.49 -16.57 -12.30
N ARG A 324 -20.65 -17.90 -12.25
CA ARG A 324 -20.04 -18.84 -13.23
C ARG A 324 -20.47 -18.61 -14.67
N GLU A 325 -21.64 -18.02 -14.90
CA GLU A 325 -22.15 -17.71 -16.24
C GLU A 325 -21.45 -16.51 -16.88
N LYS A 326 -20.92 -15.60 -16.06
CA LYS A 326 -20.34 -14.32 -16.52
C LYS A 326 -18.82 -14.37 -16.65
N TYR A 327 -18.15 -15.18 -15.84
CA TYR A 327 -16.70 -15.24 -15.77
C TYR A 327 -16.20 -16.67 -15.94
N ALA A 328 -15.18 -16.85 -16.77
CA ALA A 328 -14.52 -18.12 -16.97
C ALA A 328 -13.02 -18.00 -16.64
N VAL A 329 -12.51 -18.90 -15.81
CA VAL A 329 -11.08 -18.99 -15.48
C VAL A 329 -10.58 -20.39 -15.83
N ARG A 330 -9.44 -20.45 -16.52
CA ARG A 330 -8.84 -21.71 -16.99
C ARG A 330 -7.93 -22.32 -15.93
N PHE A 331 -8.52 -22.99 -14.95
CA PHE A 331 -7.77 -23.70 -13.91
C PHE A 331 -7.02 -24.91 -14.47
N LEU A 332 -5.88 -25.24 -13.84
CA LEU A 332 -5.19 -26.49 -14.08
C LEU A 332 -6.03 -27.68 -13.58
N LYS A 333 -6.00 -28.81 -14.31
CA LYS A 333 -6.68 -30.05 -13.90
C LYS A 333 -6.26 -30.46 -12.47
N GLY A 334 -7.23 -30.73 -11.61
CA GLY A 334 -7.01 -31.13 -10.22
C GLY A 334 -6.89 -29.98 -9.20
N ARG A 335 -6.98 -28.72 -9.62
CA ARG A 335 -6.98 -27.52 -8.74
C ARG A 335 -8.20 -26.62 -8.93
N ALA A 336 -9.35 -27.22 -9.24
CA ALA A 336 -10.60 -26.47 -9.37
C ALA A 336 -10.96 -25.75 -8.04
N ALA A 337 -11.49 -24.52 -8.19
CA ALA A 337 -11.73 -23.49 -7.17
C ALA A 337 -12.47 -23.91 -5.90
#